data_AF-A0A847K4A0-F1
#
_entry.id   AF-A0A847K4A0-F1
#
_cell.length_a   1.000
_cell.length_b   1.000
_cell.length_c   1.000
_cell.angle_alpha   90.00
_cell.angle_beta   90.00
_cell.angle_gamma   90.00
#
_symmetry.space_group_name_H-M   'P 1'
#
loop_
_entity.id
_entity.type
_entity.pdbx_description
1 polymer ?
#
loop_
_entity_poly.entity_id
_entity_poly.type
_entity_poly.pdbx_seq_one_letter_code
_entity_poly.pdbx_strand_id
1 'polypeptide(L)' 'MESYYMELNLTGIQDTASYEKAGVTLPSFDVAKMQEDGKKNPRWLHLGPGNIFRAFPARV' A
#
# COMPACT_ATOMS: atom_id res chain seq x y z
N MET A 1 -0.95 -5.69 24.07
CA MET A 1 -1.65 -4.39 24.14
C MET A 1 -2.11 -4.11 22.73
N GLU A 2 -3.35 -4.47 22.39
CA GLU A 2 -3.89 -4.25 21.04
C GLU A 2 -4.00 -2.74 20.80
N SER A 3 -3.44 -2.24 19.70
CA SER A 3 -3.54 -0.83 19.34
C SER A 3 -4.97 -0.55 18.87
N TYR A 4 -5.61 0.46 19.47
CA TYR A 4 -6.99 0.85 19.19
C TYR A 4 -7.11 1.84 18.00
N TYR A 5 -6.08 1.92 17.16
CA TYR A 5 -5.97 2.93 16.11
C TYR A 5 -5.71 2.29 14.75
N MET A 6 -6.29 2.88 13.70
CA MET A 6 -5.99 2.51 12.31
C MET A 6 -4.51 2.77 12.03
N GLU A 7 -3.76 1.70 11.79
CA GLU A 7 -2.36 1.77 11.42
C GLU A 7 -2.22 1.41 9.93
N LEU A 8 -1.61 2.29 9.14
CA LEU A 8 -1.43 2.05 7.71
C LEU A 8 -0.28 1.05 7.47
N ASN A 9 -0.61 -0.24 7.58
CA ASN A 9 0.26 -1.37 7.27
C ASN A 9 -0.57 -2.50 6.63
N LEU A 10 0.07 -3.61 6.24
CA LEU A 10 -0.59 -4.72 5.53
C LEU A 10 -1.71 -5.39 6.32
N THR A 11 -1.61 -5.43 7.66
CA THR A 11 -2.66 -5.96 8.53
C THR A 11 -3.78 -4.94 8.71
N GLY A 12 -3.42 -3.66 8.91
CA GLY A 12 -4.39 -2.59 9.14
C GLY A 12 -5.32 -2.36 7.94
N ILE A 13 -4.81 -2.41 6.71
CA ILE A 13 -5.64 -2.24 5.50
C ILE A 13 -6.64 -3.40 5.27
N GLN A 14 -6.58 -4.47 6.05
CA GLN A 14 -7.62 -5.51 6.03
C GLN A 14 -8.93 -5.03 6.63
N ASP A 15 -8.90 -4.03 7.52
CA ASP A 15 -10.08 -3.33 8.04
C ASP A 15 -10.60 -2.30 7.03
N THR A 16 -11.09 -2.81 5.90
CA THR A 16 -11.59 -1.99 4.78
C THR A 16 -12.71 -1.05 5.20
N ALA A 17 -13.56 -1.45 6.16
CA ALA A 17 -14.69 -0.67 6.62
C ALA A 17 -14.28 0.64 7.30
N SER A 18 -13.23 0.62 8.14
CA SER A 18 -12.74 1.83 8.81
C SER A 18 -12.13 2.82 7.81
N TYR A 19 -11.43 2.34 6.79
CA TYR A 19 -10.87 3.18 5.72
C TYR A 19 -11.95 3.74 4.80
N GLU A 20 -12.97 2.94 4.44
CA GLU A 20 -14.12 3.39 3.66
C GLU A 20 -14.88 4.50 4.41
N LYS A 21 -15.14 4.31 5.70
CA LYS A 21 -15.75 5.34 6.57
C LYS A 21 -14.92 6.62 6.65
N ALA A 22 -13.60 6.51 6.56
CA ALA A 22 -12.68 7.66 6.53
C ALA A 22 -12.57 8.32 5.14
N GLY A 23 -13.24 7.79 4.10
CA GLY A 23 -13.14 8.29 2.73
C GLY A 23 -11.79 7.99 2.06
N VAL A 24 -11.04 7.00 2.57
CA VAL A 24 -9.74 6.61 2.04
C VAL A 24 -9.92 5.42 1.09
N THR A 25 -9.50 5.58 -0.16
CA THR A 25 -9.48 4.48 -1.12
C THR A 25 -8.26 3.59 -0.87
N LEU A 26 -8.51 2.29 -0.72
CA LEU A 26 -7.46 1.28 -0.63
C LEU A 26 -7.16 0.67 -2.02
N PRO A 27 -5.95 0.11 -2.23
CA PRO A 27 -5.63 -0.60 -3.47
C PRO A 27 -6.63 -1.73 -3.75
N SER A 28 -7.07 -1.87 -4.99
CA SER A 28 -8.01 -2.92 -5.43
C SER A 28 -7.35 -4.28 -5.69
N PHE A 29 -6.06 -4.41 -5.36
CA PHE A 29 -5.25 -5.61 -5.58
C PHE A 29 -4.56 -6.04 -4.29
N ASP A 30 -4.12 -7.30 -4.24
CA ASP A 30 -3.34 -7.84 -3.13
C ASP A 30 -1.94 -7.21 -3.08
N VAL A 31 -1.76 -6.26 -2.16
CA VAL A 31 -0.50 -5.53 -1.97
C VAL A 31 0.64 -6.46 -1.53
N ALA A 32 0.35 -7.44 -0.67
CA ALA A 32 1.36 -8.37 -0.16
C ALA A 32 1.88 -9.26 -1.30
N LYS A 33 0.97 -9.81 -2.10
CA LYS A 33 1.30 -10.61 -3.27
C LYS A 33 2.06 -9.81 -4.32
N MET A 34 1.64 -8.58 -4.61
CA MET A 34 2.34 -7.70 -5.56
C MET A 34 3.79 -7.44 -5.14
N GLN A 35 4.03 -7.17 -3.86
CA GLN A 35 5.37 -6.98 -3.32
C GLN A 35 6.22 -8.25 -3.39
N GLU A 36 5.64 -9.41 -3.09
CA GLU A 36 6.33 -10.70 -3.19
C GLU A 36 6.75 -11.01 -4.64
N ASP A 37 5.80 -10.89 -5.58
CA ASP A 37 6.03 -11.17 -6.99
C ASP A 37 7.09 -10.21 -7.57
N GLY A 38 7.05 -8.92 -7.18
CA GLY A 38 8.05 -7.92 -7.58
C GLY A 38 9.45 -8.18 -7.04
N LYS A 39 9.57 -8.76 -5.83
CA LYS A 39 10.87 -9.18 -5.27
C LYS A 39 11.41 -10.44 -5.95
N LYS A 40 10.55 -11.41 -6.26
CA LYS A 40 10.95 -12.67 -6.92
C LYS A 40 11.35 -12.45 -8.38
N ASN A 41 10.63 -11.60 -9.10
CA ASN A 41 10.83 -11.36 -10.54
C ASN A 41 10.88 -9.85 -10.84
N PRO A 42 11.93 -9.13 -10.39
CA PRO A 42 12.02 -7.69 -10.59
C PRO A 42 12.12 -7.38 -12.08
N ARG A 43 11.22 -6.53 -12.58
CA ARG A 43 11.22 -6.08 -13.98
C ARG A 43 11.73 -4.64 -14.13
N TRP A 44 11.50 -3.80 -13.13
CA TRP A 44 11.78 -2.36 -13.16
C TRP A 44 12.42 -1.95 -11.84
N LEU A 45 13.38 -1.01 -11.91
CA LEU A 45 14.02 -0.40 -10.75
C LEU A 45 13.88 1.12 -10.85
N HIS A 46 13.34 1.74 -9.81
CA HIS A 46 13.31 3.19 -9.68
C HIS A 46 14.37 3.65 -8.69
N LEU A 47 15.24 4.57 -9.12
CA LEU A 47 16.25 5.20 -8.28
C LEU A 47 15.75 6.59 -7.84
N GLY A 48 15.68 6.81 -6.52
CA GLY A 48 15.15 8.03 -5.93
C GLY A 48 13.62 8.03 -5.72
N PRO A 49 13.08 7.19 -4.81
CA PRO A 49 11.64 7.05 -4.55
C PRO A 49 11.06 8.19 -3.69
N GLY A 50 11.30 9.44 -4.09
CA GLY A 50 10.82 10.66 -3.44
C GLY A 50 9.36 11.00 -3.73
N ASN A 51 8.94 12.21 -3.36
CA ASN A 51 7.54 12.63 -3.43
C ASN A 51 6.95 12.60 -4.85
N ILE A 52 7.72 13.04 -5.85
CA ILE A 52 7.26 13.03 -7.26
C ILE A 52 6.99 11.60 -7.72
N PHE A 53 7.87 10.64 -7.39
CA PHE A 53 7.64 9.23 -7.72
C PHE A 53 6.35 8.71 -7.08
N ARG A 54 6.13 9.00 -5.80
CA ARG A 54 4.95 8.55 -5.04
C ARG A 54 3.64 9.16 -5.55
N ALA A 55 3.66 10.43 -5.96
CA ALA A 55 2.47 11.15 -6.40
C ALA A 55 2.09 10.88 -7.86
N PHE A 56 3.04 10.48 -8.70
CA PHE A 56 2.84 10.32 -10.15
C PHE A 56 3.09 8.85 -10.60
N PRO A 57 4.34 8.36 -10.80
CA PRO A 57 4.58 6.97 -11.22
C PRO A 57 3.95 5.87 -10.35
N ALA A 58 3.93 6.04 -9.03
CA ALA A 58 3.45 5.03 -8.08
C ALA A 58 2.05 5.35 -7.52
N ARG A 59 1.30 6.23 -8.19
CA ARG A 59 -0.09 6.50 -7.83
C ARG A 59 -0.93 5.24 -8.10
N VAL A 60 -1.74 4.88 -7.11
CA VAL A 60 -2.76 3.82 -7.16
C VAL A 60 -4.15 4.38 -7.39
#